data_AF-A0A915D3W2-F1
#
_entry.id   AF-A0A915D3W2-F1
#
_cell.length_a   1.000
_cell.length_b   1.000
_cell.length_c   1.000
_cell.angle_alpha   90.00
_cell.angle_beta   90.00
_cell.angle_gamma   90.00
#
_symmetry.space_group_name_H-M   'P 1'
#
loop_
_entity.id
_entity.type
_entity.pdbx_description
1 polymer ?
#
loop_
_entity_poly.entity_id
_entity_poly.type
_entity_poly.pdbx_seq_one_letter_code
_entity_poly.pdbx_strand_id
1 'polypeptide(L)'
;MGGVLVSACCRSDRFECMISCGLNVANSQPNGCVNDFLISDVHKKLHIEEFIAELMNKFEYHLHLFETRGKEEFLKKYCAMWMHSNEEVSILRADSNTEQVVIIGLDSDGYLKVKGKQSGLVFSVQDDGNSFDMLNGLIHTKH
;
A
#
# COMPACT_ATOMS: atom_id res chain seq x y z
N MET A 1 12.27 -2.24 -2.36
CA MET A 1 11.33 -3.25 -2.91
C MET A 1 11.01 -4.28 -1.85
N GLY A 2 9.76 -4.71 -1.79
CA GLY A 2 9.29 -5.68 -0.82
C GLY A 2 7.78 -5.80 -0.84
N GLY A 3 7.23 -6.54 0.12
CA GLY A 3 5.80 -6.76 0.27
C GLY A 3 5.41 -6.90 1.73
N VAL A 4 4.14 -6.59 2.01
CA VAL A 4 3.50 -6.82 3.30
C VAL A 4 2.34 -7.78 3.07
N LEU A 5 2.24 -8.80 3.91
CA LEU A 5 1.14 -9.75 3.97
C LEU A 5 0.48 -9.62 5.33
N VAL A 6 -0.83 -9.37 5.33
CA VAL A 6 -1.62 -9.32 6.55
C VAL A 6 -2.61 -10.47 6.52
N SER A 7 -2.62 -11.27 7.58
CA SER A 7 -3.61 -12.32 7.79
C SER A 7 -4.36 -12.01 9.07
N ALA A 8 -5.68 -12.03 9.01
CA ALA A 8 -6.51 -11.83 10.18
C ALA A 8 -7.49 -12.97 10.37
N CYS A 9 -7.71 -13.36 11.62
CA CYS A 9 -8.69 -14.37 12.00
C CYS A 9 -9.52 -13.84 13.16
N CYS A 10 -10.84 -14.02 13.07
CA CYS A 10 -11.75 -13.76 14.17
C CYS A 10 -12.04 -15.08 14.87
N ARG A 11 -11.64 -15.21 16.13
CA ARG A 11 -11.93 -16.39 16.96
C ARG A 11 -12.70 -15.95 18.20
N SER A 12 -13.97 -16.32 18.24
CA SER A 12 -14.90 -15.96 19.31
C SER A 12 -15.05 -14.44 19.48
N ASP A 13 -14.45 -13.86 20.51
CA ASP A 13 -14.49 -12.45 20.87
C ASP A 13 -13.20 -11.70 20.57
N ARG A 14 -12.23 -12.35 19.91
CA ARG A 14 -10.92 -11.76 19.61
C ARG A 14 -10.66 -11.72 18.12
N PHE A 15 -10.06 -10.61 17.70
CA PHE A 15 -9.49 -10.43 16.39
C PHE A 15 -7.98 -10.59 16.49
N GLU A 16 -7.43 -11.62 15.84
CA GLU A 16 -6.00 -11.88 15.78
C GLU A 16 -5.50 -11.44 14.39
N CYS A 17 -4.55 -10.51 14.35
CA CYS A 17 -3.94 -10.00 13.12
C CYS A 17 -2.44 -10.29 13.11
N MET A 18 -1.99 -11.02 12.11
CA MET A 18 -0.59 -11.30 11.83
C MET A 18 -0.12 -10.44 10.66
N ILE A 19 0.80 -9.52 10.94
CA ILE A 19 1.41 -8.64 9.94
C ILE A 19 2.82 -9.17 9.66
N SER A 20 3.08 -9.56 8.42
CA SER A 20 4.35 -10.07 7.95
C SER A 20 4.88 -9.17 6.84
N CYS A 21 6.17 -8.86 6.85
CA CYS A 21 6.80 -8.07 5.77
C CYS A 21 8.11 -8.69 5.30
N GLY A 22 8.38 -8.58 4.00
CA GLY A 22 9.64 -8.96 3.38
C GLY A 22 10.21 -7.79 2.60
N LEU A 23 11.46 -7.41 2.85
CA LEU A 23 12.11 -6.24 2.26
C LEU A 23 13.50 -6.61 1.74
N ASN A 24 13.82 -6.18 0.51
CA ASN A 24 15.16 -6.33 -0.07
C ASN A 24 16.07 -5.22 0.44
N VAL A 25 16.96 -5.51 1.38
CA VAL A 25 17.81 -4.49 2.03
C VAL A 25 19.21 -4.45 1.44
N ALA A 26 19.88 -5.61 1.35
CA ALA A 26 21.29 -5.73 0.95
C ALA A 26 21.55 -6.80 -0.13
N ASN A 27 20.49 -7.27 -0.80
CA ASN A 27 20.52 -8.26 -1.86
C ASN A 27 20.29 -7.61 -3.23
N SER A 28 21.34 -7.07 -3.86
CA SER A 28 21.23 -6.32 -5.12
C SER A 28 20.82 -7.15 -6.36
N GLN A 29 20.77 -8.47 -6.24
CA GLN A 29 20.43 -9.40 -7.33
C GLN A 29 19.47 -10.49 -6.81
N PRO A 30 18.52 -11.00 -7.63
CA PRO A 30 18.20 -10.57 -9.00
C PRO A 30 17.36 -9.28 -9.06
N ASN A 31 16.79 -8.87 -7.93
CA ASN A 31 15.97 -7.66 -7.81
C ASN A 31 16.75 -6.61 -7.01
N GLY A 32 16.70 -5.34 -7.39
CA GLY A 32 17.35 -4.25 -6.63
C GLY A 32 16.92 -4.19 -5.15
N CYS A 33 17.80 -3.66 -4.31
CA CYS A 33 17.63 -3.55 -2.86
C CYS A 33 17.76 -2.10 -2.38
N VAL A 34 17.39 -1.82 -1.13
CA VAL A 34 17.45 -0.47 -0.54
C VAL A 34 18.87 0.12 -0.66
N ASN A 35 19.91 -0.68 -0.40
CA ASN A 35 21.29 -0.22 -0.48
C ASN A 35 21.71 0.22 -1.90
N ASP A 36 21.05 -0.24 -2.96
CA ASP A 36 21.36 0.18 -4.33
C ASP A 36 20.93 1.62 -4.62
N PHE A 37 19.98 2.15 -3.83
CA PHE A 37 19.47 3.51 -3.97
C PHE A 37 20.13 4.52 -3.02
N LEU A 38 21.05 4.06 -2.15
CA LEU A 38 21.82 4.95 -1.29
C LEU A 38 23.01 5.51 -2.09
N ILE A 39 23.09 6.84 -2.20
CA ILE A 39 24.18 7.51 -2.92
C ILE A 39 25.50 7.29 -2.15
N SER A 40 26.47 6.70 -2.85
CA SER A 40 27.68 6.09 -2.28
C SER A 40 28.68 7.03 -1.62
N ASP A 41 28.63 8.34 -1.90
CA ASP A 41 29.67 9.27 -1.43
C ASP A 41 29.37 9.90 -0.05
N VAL A 42 28.15 9.73 0.48
CA VAL A 42 27.73 10.34 1.77
C VAL A 42 27.15 9.32 2.76
N HIS A 43 26.63 8.19 2.28
CA HIS A 43 25.90 7.24 3.12
C HIS A 43 26.64 5.92 3.31
N LYS A 44 26.89 5.58 4.58
CA LYS A 44 27.27 4.23 5.02
C LYS A 44 26.18 3.25 4.54
N LYS A 45 26.58 2.10 3.97
CA LYS A 45 25.64 1.02 3.64
C LYS A 45 24.78 0.69 4.86
N LEU A 46 23.46 0.54 4.67
CA LEU A 46 22.58 0.12 5.74
C LEU A 46 22.82 -1.36 6.06
N HIS A 47 23.12 -1.63 7.32
CA HIS A 47 23.12 -2.99 7.83
C HIS A 47 21.67 -3.46 8.08
N ILE A 48 21.44 -4.77 7.97
CA ILE A 48 20.09 -5.35 8.11
C ILE A 48 19.54 -5.06 9.51
N GLU A 49 20.39 -5.12 10.52
CA GLU A 49 20.05 -4.87 11.92
C GLU A 49 19.62 -3.42 12.16
N GLU A 50 20.35 -2.45 11.58
CA GLU A 50 20.01 -1.03 11.63
C GLU A 50 18.67 -0.78 10.92
N PHE A 51 18.44 -1.44 9.79
CA PHE A 51 17.20 -1.34 9.03
C PHE A 51 16.00 -1.90 9.80
N ILE A 52 16.13 -3.08 10.42
CA ILE A 52 15.05 -3.70 11.21
C ILE A 52 14.72 -2.82 12.42
N ALA A 53 15.72 -2.30 13.12
CA ALA A 53 15.51 -1.41 14.25
C ALA A 53 14.72 -0.16 13.85
N GLU A 54 15.11 0.49 12.74
CA GLU A 54 14.40 1.67 12.25
C GLU A 54 12.99 1.33 11.75
N LEU A 55 12.81 0.19 11.07
CA LEU A 55 11.50 -0.29 10.64
C LEU A 55 10.55 -0.47 11.84
N MET A 56 11.02 -1.10 12.91
CA MET A 56 10.22 -1.32 14.11
C MET A 56 9.88 -0.01 14.81
N ASN A 57 10.83 0.93 14.92
CA ASN A 57 10.58 2.26 15.47
C ASN A 57 9.50 3.02 14.68
N LYS A 58 9.55 2.96 13.35
CA LYS A 58 8.54 3.59 12.48
C LYS A 58 7.19 2.89 12.61
N PHE A 59 7.17 1.56 12.66
CA PHE A 59 5.95 0.81 12.84
C PHE A 59 5.25 1.19 14.15
N GLU A 60 5.98 1.20 15.27
CA GLU A 60 5.45 1.62 16.57
C GLU A 60 4.95 3.07 16.56
N TYR A 61 5.70 3.99 15.95
CA TYR A 61 5.27 5.38 15.78
C TYR A 61 3.92 5.48 15.04
N HIS A 62 3.76 4.73 13.95
CA HIS A 62 2.53 4.74 13.15
C HIS A 62 1.36 4.04 13.84
N LEU A 63 1.63 2.97 14.58
CA LEU A 63 0.63 2.29 15.40
C LEU A 63 0.14 3.23 16.52
N HIS A 64 1.06 3.88 17.21
CA HIS A 64 0.74 4.86 18.25
C HIS A 64 -0.06 6.06 17.70
N LEU A 65 0.28 6.54 16.50
CA LEU A 65 -0.49 7.59 15.82
C LEU A 65 -1.94 7.14 15.60
N PHE A 66 -2.14 5.91 15.12
CA PHE A 66 -3.46 5.35 14.89
C PHE A 66 -4.26 5.17 16.20
N GLU A 67 -3.63 4.65 17.25
CA GLU A 67 -4.28 4.43 18.55
C GLU A 67 -4.68 5.74 19.23
N THR A 68 -3.85 6.78 19.14
CA THR A 68 -4.06 8.05 19.87
C THR A 68 -4.84 9.09 19.09
N ARG A 69 -4.68 9.16 17.76
CA ARG A 69 -5.34 10.16 16.90
C ARG A 69 -6.39 9.58 15.98
N GLY A 70 -6.54 8.25 15.97
CA GLY A 70 -7.54 7.55 15.18
C GLY A 70 -7.16 7.39 13.70
N LYS A 71 -8.06 6.72 12.98
CA LYS A 71 -7.88 6.33 11.58
C LYS A 71 -7.68 7.50 10.62
N GLU A 72 -8.33 8.63 10.86
CA GLU A 72 -8.33 9.76 9.93
C GLU A 72 -6.94 10.40 9.82
N GLU A 73 -6.30 10.67 10.96
CA GLU A 73 -4.94 11.22 10.99
C GLU A 73 -3.90 10.23 10.47
N PHE A 74 -4.11 8.92 10.71
CA PHE A 74 -3.30 7.87 10.11
C PHE A 74 -3.43 7.86 8.57
N LEU A 75 -4.65 7.81 8.03
CA LEU A 75 -4.91 7.80 6.59
C LEU A 75 -4.36 9.05 5.91
N LYS A 76 -4.48 10.22 6.54
CA LYS A 76 -3.89 11.47 6.05
C LYS A 76 -2.36 11.37 5.94
N LYS A 77 -1.69 10.83 6.97
CA LYS A 77 -0.23 10.64 6.95
C LYS A 77 0.18 9.60 5.91
N TYR A 78 -0.59 8.52 5.79
CA TYR A 78 -0.39 7.47 4.80
C TYR A 78 -0.50 8.00 3.36
N CYS A 79 -1.59 8.72 3.04
CA CYS A 79 -1.80 9.34 1.73
C CYS A 79 -0.77 10.43 1.40
N ALA A 80 -0.13 11.05 2.40
CA ALA A 80 0.95 12.01 2.16
C ALA A 80 2.27 11.35 1.69
N MET A 81 2.45 10.04 1.94
CA MET A 81 3.62 9.25 1.51
C MET A 81 3.28 8.29 0.35
N TRP A 82 2.02 8.30 -0.10
CA TRP A 82 1.49 7.46 -1.16
C TRP A 82 2.03 7.90 -2.53
N MET A 83 2.38 6.93 -3.38
CA MET A 83 2.99 7.21 -4.69
C MET A 83 1.97 7.26 -5.84
N HIS A 84 0.77 6.73 -5.67
CA HIS A 84 -0.23 6.57 -6.75
C HIS A 84 -1.23 7.73 -6.85
N SER A 85 -0.88 8.92 -6.39
CA SER A 85 -1.80 10.07 -6.43
C SER A 85 -1.97 10.55 -7.86
N ASN A 86 -3.23 10.68 -8.31
CA ASN A 86 -3.61 11.04 -9.69
C ASN A 86 -3.14 10.04 -10.76
N GLU A 87 -2.82 8.81 -10.36
CA GLU A 87 -2.49 7.76 -11.34
C GLU A 87 -3.73 7.40 -12.14
N GLU A 88 -3.59 7.31 -13.46
CA GLU A 88 -4.65 6.84 -14.35
C GLU A 88 -4.58 5.31 -14.44
N VAL A 89 -5.66 4.64 -14.07
CA VAL A 89 -5.74 3.19 -14.05
C VAL A 89 -6.99 2.71 -14.76
N SER A 90 -6.91 1.48 -15.28
CA SER A 90 -8.03 0.79 -15.90
C SER A 90 -8.69 -0.12 -14.88
N ILE A 91 -10.00 -0.04 -14.73
CA ILE A 91 -10.78 -0.99 -13.92
C ILE A 91 -11.48 -1.95 -14.87
N LEU A 92 -11.11 -3.24 -14.80
CA LEU A 92 -11.83 -4.31 -15.49
C LEU A 92 -12.95 -4.84 -14.61
N ARG A 93 -14.19 -4.55 -15.01
CA ARG A 93 -15.41 -5.01 -14.34
C ARG A 93 -15.76 -6.45 -14.72
N ALA A 94 -16.60 -7.09 -13.92
CA ALA A 94 -17.00 -8.49 -14.11
C ALA A 94 -17.73 -8.76 -15.45
N ASP A 95 -18.40 -7.76 -16.02
CA ASP A 95 -19.03 -7.82 -17.35
C ASP A 95 -18.03 -7.67 -18.51
N SER A 96 -16.71 -7.74 -18.21
CA SER A 96 -15.61 -7.49 -19.14
C SER A 96 -15.53 -6.06 -19.68
N ASN A 97 -16.29 -5.12 -19.13
CA ASN A 97 -16.13 -3.71 -19.47
C ASN A 97 -14.93 -3.12 -18.73
N THR A 98 -14.14 -2.33 -19.45
CA THR A 98 -13.02 -1.59 -18.89
C THR A 98 -13.39 -0.13 -18.75
N GLU A 99 -13.24 0.43 -17.55
CA GLU A 99 -13.41 1.87 -17.30
C GLU A 99 -12.07 2.53 -16.98
N GLN A 100 -11.76 3.64 -17.63
CA GLN A 100 -10.60 4.47 -17.30
C GLN A 100 -10.94 5.38 -16.12
N VAL A 101 -10.15 5.31 -15.06
CA VAL A 101 -10.35 6.09 -13.84
C VAL A 101 -9.07 6.76 -13.39
N VAL A 102 -9.20 7.76 -12.52
CA VAL A 102 -8.09 8.43 -11.84
C VAL A 102 -8.17 8.10 -10.37
N ILE A 103 -7.06 7.69 -9.76
CA ILE A 103 -6.96 7.52 -8.30
C ILE A 103 -7.00 8.88 -7.63
N ILE A 104 -7.98 9.09 -6.74
CA ILE A 104 -8.16 10.34 -6.01
C ILE A 104 -7.90 10.20 -4.50
N GLY A 105 -7.56 9.00 -4.03
CA GLY A 105 -7.15 8.73 -2.65
C GLY A 105 -7.80 7.47 -2.09
N LEU A 106 -8.04 7.49 -0.78
CA LEU A 106 -8.78 6.45 -0.07
C LEU A 106 -10.08 7.04 0.50
N ASP A 107 -11.09 6.20 0.70
CA ASP A 107 -12.28 6.58 1.47
C ASP A 107 -12.10 6.38 2.99
N SER A 108 -13.18 6.58 3.76
CA SER A 108 -13.15 6.50 5.22
C SER A 108 -12.90 5.10 5.77
N ASP A 109 -13.11 4.07 4.95
CA ASP A 109 -12.94 2.66 5.31
C ASP A 109 -11.61 2.10 4.76
N GLY A 110 -10.86 2.92 4.01
CA GLY A 110 -9.55 2.58 3.49
C GLY A 110 -9.60 1.98 2.08
N TYR A 111 -10.75 1.98 1.41
CA TYR A 111 -10.88 1.51 0.04
C TYR A 111 -10.33 2.52 -0.96
N LEU A 112 -9.85 2.03 -2.10
CA LEU A 112 -9.31 2.87 -3.16
C LEU A 112 -10.42 3.70 -3.79
N LYS A 113 -10.32 5.03 -3.66
CA LYS A 113 -11.29 5.97 -4.18
C LYS A 113 -10.84 6.48 -5.54
N VAL A 114 -11.72 6.35 -6.53
CA VAL A 114 -11.41 6.68 -7.92
C VAL A 114 -12.47 7.58 -8.55
N LYS A 115 -12.12 8.24 -9.65
CA LYS A 115 -13.03 9.04 -10.48
C LYS A 115 -12.99 8.58 -11.93
N GLY A 116 -14.12 8.20 -12.50
CA GLY A 116 -14.22 7.83 -13.91
C GLY A 116 -13.92 9.01 -14.84
N LYS A 117 -13.05 8.81 -15.83
CA LYS A 117 -12.64 9.87 -16.77
C LYS A 117 -13.78 10.31 -17.69
N GLN A 118 -14.63 9.36 -18.12
CA GLN A 118 -15.76 9.64 -19.00
C GLN A 118 -17.03 9.95 -18.21
N SER A 119 -17.33 9.12 -17.21
CA SER A 119 -18.54 9.22 -16.41
C SER A 119 -18.51 10.38 -15.41
N GLY A 120 -17.31 10.80 -14.98
CA GLY A 120 -17.11 11.75 -13.89
C GLY A 120 -17.52 11.21 -12.52
N LEU A 121 -18.01 9.96 -12.45
CA LEU A 121 -18.52 9.34 -11.24
C LEU A 121 -17.37 9.01 -10.29
N VAL A 122 -17.62 9.26 -9.01
CA VAL A 122 -16.69 8.92 -7.93
C VAL A 122 -17.22 7.71 -7.20
N PHE A 123 -16.39 6.70 -7.05
CA PHE A 123 -16.72 5.46 -6.36
C PHE A 123 -15.49 4.84 -5.70
N SER A 124 -15.73 3.93 -4.76
CA SER A 124 -14.68 3.16 -4.09
C SER A 124 -14.59 1.77 -4.71
N VAL A 125 -13.37 1.27 -4.84
CA VAL A 125 -13.06 -0.09 -5.27
C VAL A 125 -12.87 -0.93 -4.02
N GLN A 126 -13.78 -1.88 -3.79
CA GLN A 126 -13.73 -2.76 -2.61
C GLN A 126 -12.64 -3.83 -2.75
N ASP A 127 -12.44 -4.64 -1.71
CA ASP A 127 -11.40 -5.67 -1.62
C ASP A 127 -11.93 -7.09 -1.92
N ASP A 128 -13.01 -7.19 -2.68
CA ASP A 128 -13.76 -8.41 -3.07
C ASP A 128 -12.97 -9.42 -3.93
N GLY A 129 -11.65 -9.43 -3.82
CA GLY A 129 -10.73 -10.24 -4.61
C GLY A 129 -10.05 -9.45 -5.71
N ASN A 130 -10.00 -8.12 -5.55
CA ASN A 130 -9.42 -7.22 -6.53
C ASN A 130 -7.90 -7.33 -6.54
N SER A 131 -7.32 -7.45 -7.74
CA SER A 131 -5.86 -7.49 -7.91
C SER A 131 -5.41 -6.30 -8.74
N PHE A 132 -4.45 -5.54 -8.22
CA PHE A 132 -3.83 -4.43 -8.94
C PHE A 132 -2.52 -4.88 -9.59
N ASP A 133 -2.52 -4.91 -10.92
CA ASP A 133 -1.32 -5.02 -11.73
C ASP A 133 -0.73 -3.63 -11.93
N MET A 134 0.23 -3.29 -11.06
CA MET A 134 0.94 -2.00 -11.08
C MET A 134 1.71 -1.78 -12.39
N LEU A 135 2.20 -2.83 -13.06
CA LEU A 135 2.99 -2.67 -14.29
C LEU A 135 2.11 -2.24 -15.46
N ASN A 136 0.88 -2.75 -15.48
CA ASN A 136 -0.10 -2.44 -16.52
C ASN A 136 -1.10 -1.36 -16.11
N GLY A 137 -1.01 -0.82 -14.89
CA GLY A 137 -2.00 0.13 -14.35
C GLY A 137 -3.42 -0.44 -14.35
N LEU A 138 -3.58 -1.74 -14.10
CA LEU A 138 -4.85 -2.47 -14.28
C LEU A 138 -5.35 -3.03 -12.95
N ILE A 139 -6.57 -2.69 -12.58
CA ILE A 139 -7.28 -3.28 -11.45
C ILE A 139 -8.28 -4.30 -12.01
N HIS A 140 -8.09 -5.56 -11.67
CA HIS A 140 -9.09 -6.59 -11.91
C HIS A 140 -10.06 -6.60 -10.75
N THR A 141 -11.36 -6.42 -11.01
CA THR A 141 -12.37 -6.61 -9.96
C THR A 141 -12.96 -8.01 -9.99
N LYS A 142 -13.03 -8.70 -8.86
CA LYS A 142 -13.76 -9.97 -8.71
C LYS A 142 -14.93 -9.75 -7.75
N HIS A 143 -16.06 -10.38 -8.07
CA HIS A 143 -17.39 -10.19 -7.49
C HIS A 143 -17.50 -10.06 -5.97
#